data_AF-A0A1V5P821-F1
#
_entry.id   AF-A0A1V5P821-F1
#
_cell.length_a   1.000
_cell.length_b   1.000
_cell.length_c   1.000
_cell.angle_alpha   90.00
_cell.angle_beta   90.00
_cell.angle_gamma   90.00
#
_symmetry.space_group_name_H-M   'P 1'
#
loop_
_entity.id
_entity.type
_entity.pdbx_description
1 polymer ?
#
loop_
_entity_poly.entity_id
_entity_poly.type
_entity_poly.pdbx_seq_one_letter_code
_entity_poly.pdbx_strand_id
1 'polypeptide(L)' 'MRYGFHGKILEVDLTEQRFSEREFTENEAKKYLLGSGLSAKILY' A
#
# COMPACT_ATOMS: atom_id res chain seq x y z
N MET A 1 15.67 -4.30 -6.91
CA MET A 1 15.59 -3.10 -6.04
C MET A 1 14.36 -2.31 -6.45
N ARG A 2 13.56 -1.84 -5.49
CA ARG A 2 12.39 -0.98 -5.76
C ARG A 2 12.86 0.46 -5.70
N TYR A 3 12.65 1.23 -6.76
CA TYR A 3 13.02 2.64 -6.84
C TYR A 3 11.75 3.51 -6.83
N GLY A 4 11.70 4.54 -5.99
CA GLY A 4 10.55 5.45 -5.88
C GLY A 4 9.43 5.03 -4.93
N PHE A 5 9.46 3.83 -4.34
CA PHE A 5 8.49 3.37 -3.34
C PHE A 5 9.05 2.29 -2.40
N HIS A 6 8.55 2.26 -1.16
CA HIS A 6 8.99 1.30 -0.14
C HIS A 6 8.40 -0.10 -0.32
N GLY A 7 7.24 -0.22 -0.99
CA GLY A 7 6.62 -1.52 -1.22
C GLY A 7 5.83 -2.08 -0.05
N LYS A 8 5.61 -1.25 0.98
CA LYS A 8 4.87 -1.58 2.20
C LYS A 8 3.81 -0.53 2.45
N ILE A 9 2.70 -0.96 3.06
CA ILE A 9 1.61 -0.13 3.56
C ILE A 9 1.50 -0.43 5.05
N LEU A 10 1.56 0.61 5.88
CA LEU A 10 1.22 0.50 7.29
C LEU A 10 -0.31 0.44 7.41
N GLU A 11 -0.80 -0.61 8.04
CA GLU A 11 -2.21 -0.81 8.34
C GLU A 11 -2.40 -0.62 9.84
N VAL A 12 -3.42 0.18 10.21
CA VAL A 12 -3.73 0.54 11.59
C VAL A 12 -5.17 0.18 11.87
N ASP A 13 -5.38 -0.76 12.78
CA ASP A 13 -6.70 -1.05 13.35
C ASP A 13 -6.88 -0.18 14.60
N LEU A 14 -7.81 0.78 14.55
CA LEU A 14 -8.10 1.69 15.65
C LEU A 14 -8.96 1.06 16.74
N THR A 15 -9.69 -0.01 16.45
CA THR A 15 -10.50 -0.75 17.44
C THR A 15 -9.60 -1.59 18.32
N GLU A 16 -8.70 -2.34 17.68
CA GLU A 16 -7.79 -3.29 18.35
C GLU A 16 -6.44 -2.66 18.72
N GLN A 17 -6.22 -1.39 18.37
CA GLN A 17 -4.95 -0.66 18.54
C GLN A 17 -3.74 -1.44 18.00
N ARG A 18 -3.90 -2.03 16.82
CA ARG A 18 -2.93 -2.96 16.23
C ARG A 18 -2.30 -2.38 14.98
N PHE A 19 -1.00 -2.59 14.84
CA PHE A 19 -0.24 -2.25 13.65
C PHE A 19 0.13 -3.51 12.87
N SER A 20 -0.03 -3.46 11.55
CA SER A 20 0.47 -4.48 10.63
C SER A 20 1.11 -3.84 9.41
N GLU A 21 2.00 -4.58 8.75
CA GLU A 21 2.57 -4.19 7.47
C GLU A 21 2.01 -5.09 6.38
N ARG A 22 1.46 -4.49 5.32
CA ARG A 22 1.11 -5.19 4.09
C ARG A 22 2.09 -4.85 3.00
N GLU A 23 2.68 -5.87 2.39
CA GLU A 23 3.48 -5.69 1.18
C GLU A 23 2.57 -5.51 -0.05
N PHE A 24 3.01 -4.67 -0.98
CA PHE A 24 2.44 -4.61 -2.33
C PHE A 24 3.53 -4.81 -3.36
N THR A 25 3.18 -5.25 -4.55
CA THR A 25 4.14 -5.64 -5.58
C THR A 25 4.55 -4.46 -6.47
N GLU A 26 5.69 -4.60 -7.17
CA GLU A 26 6.06 -3.65 -8.22
C GLU A 26 5.04 -3.60 -9.37
N ASN A 27 4.36 -4.73 -9.64
CA ASN A 27 3.28 -4.78 -10.63
C ASN A 27 2.10 -3.90 -10.21
N GLU A 28 1.72 -3.90 -8.93
CA GLU A 28 0.70 -3.00 -8.42
C GLU A 28 1.14 -1.54 -8.47
N ALA A 29 2.41 -1.25 -8.14
CA ALA A 29 2.97 0.08 -8.26
C ALA A 29 2.88 0.61 -9.70
N LYS A 30 3.23 -0.21 -10.70
CA LYS A 30 3.17 0.15 -12.12
C LYS A 30 1.74 0.27 -12.63
N LYS A 31 0.85 -0.63 -12.20
CA LYS A 31 -0.55 -0.65 -12.66
C LYS A 31 -1.35 0.54 -12.13
N TYR A 32 -1.09 0.95 -10.89
CA TYR A 32 -1.91 1.94 -10.20
C TYR A 32 -1.18 3.26 -9.93
N LEU A 33 0.07 3.41 -10.37
CA LEU A 33 0.87 4.65 -10.27
C LEU A 33 0.98 5.25 -8.86
N LEU A 34 0.87 4.42 -7.81
CA LEU A 34 0.92 4.83 -6.40
C LEU A 34 -0.13 5.92 -6.09
N GLY A 35 0.09 6.73 -5.05
CA GLY A 35 -0.74 7.89 -4.70
C GLY A 35 -2.24 7.61 -4.81
N SER A 36 -2.95 8.45 -5.56
CA SER A 36 -4.40 8.34 -5.75
C SER A 36 -4.85 7.06 -6.44
N GLY A 37 -4.08 6.50 -7.38
CA GLY A 37 -4.47 5.28 -8.09
C GLY A 37 -4.35 4.03 -7.21
N LEU A 38 -3.29 3.92 -6.40
CA LEU A 38 -3.17 2.85 -5.40
C LEU A 38 -4.23 2.99 -4.31
N SER A 39 -4.54 4.21 -3.87
CA SER A 39 -5.64 4.47 -2.93
C SER A 39 -6.99 4.04 -3.49
N ALA A 40 -7.30 4.32 -4.76
CA ALA A 40 -8.56 3.89 -5.39
C ALA A 40 -8.72 2.35 -5.39
N LYS A 41 -7.63 1.60 -5.65
CA LYS A 41 -7.60 0.12 -5.56
C LYS A 41 -7.71 -0.42 -4.12
N ILE A 42 -7.42 0.40 -3.11
CA ILE A 42 -7.60 0.00 -1.70
C ILE A 42 -9.06 0.21 -1.28
N LEU A 43 -9.71 1.24 -1.81
CA LEU A 43 -11.09 1.59 -1.48
C LEU A 43 -12.14 0.74 -2.22
N TYR A 44 -11.80 0.17 -3.39
CA TYR A 44 -12.68 -0.63 -4.24
C TYR A 44 -12.28 -2.10 -4.25
#